data_AF-A0A503EJW9-F1
#
_entry.id   AF-A0A503EJW9-F1
#
_cell.length_a   1.000
_cell.length_b   1.000
_cell.length_c   1.000
_cell.angle_alpha   90.00
_cell.angle_beta   90.00
_cell.angle_gamma   90.00
#
_symmetry.space_group_name_H-M   'P 1'
#
loop_
_entity.id
_entity.type
_entity.pdbx_description
1 polymer ?
#
loop_
_entity_poly.entity_id
_entity_poly.type
_entity_poly.pdbx_seq_one_letter_code
_entity_poly.pdbx_strand_id
1 'polypeptide(L)'
;MQVRRGAVHSPSFCCHFERLLEFLVGEGMAAIPAMELLMTVGRYTVGCVMEEQAEYLSGPGRGEALDAAAHDHPLLHEALVHYRAGGHEALFESGLGLLIAGAEVRMVAER
;
A
#
# COMPACT_ATOMS: atom_id res chain seq x y z
N MET A 1 -12.41 -4.95 -24.15
CA MET A 1 -12.01 -4.72 -22.74
C MET A 1 -13.26 -4.71 -21.89
N GLN A 2 -13.57 -5.83 -21.25
CA GLN A 2 -14.83 -6.00 -20.50
C GLN A 2 -14.56 -5.67 -19.04
N VAL A 3 -15.10 -4.55 -18.57
CA VAL A 3 -15.06 -4.17 -17.15
C VAL A 3 -15.85 -5.24 -16.39
N ARG A 4 -15.17 -6.06 -15.58
CA ARG A 4 -15.81 -6.98 -14.64
C ARG A 4 -16.46 -6.16 -13.52
N ARG A 5 -17.63 -5.57 -13.80
CA ARG A 5 -18.56 -5.12 -12.76
C ARG A 5 -19.11 -6.38 -12.08
N GLY A 6 -18.76 -6.58 -10.80
CA GLY A 6 -19.49 -7.52 -9.94
C GLY A 6 -18.68 -8.46 -9.05
N ALA A 7 -17.34 -8.38 -8.97
CA ALA A 7 -16.58 -9.27 -8.08
C ALA A 7 -16.83 -8.97 -6.59
N VAL A 8 -17.10 -7.72 -6.21
CA VAL A 8 -17.31 -7.31 -4.81
C VAL A 8 -18.66 -7.76 -4.22
N HIS A 9 -19.59 -8.25 -5.05
CA HIS A 9 -20.95 -8.61 -4.61
C HIS A 9 -21.33 -10.06 -4.94
N SER A 10 -20.38 -10.91 -5.35
CA SER A 10 -20.65 -12.32 -5.61
C SER A 10 -20.56 -13.16 -4.33
N PRO A 11 -21.31 -14.26 -4.21
CA PRO A 11 -21.17 -15.19 -3.07
C PRO A 11 -19.73 -15.71 -2.88
N SER A 12 -18.98 -15.85 -3.97
CA SER A 12 -17.56 -16.22 -3.92
C SER A 12 -16.67 -15.18 -3.25
N PHE A 13 -17.05 -13.90 -3.27
CA PHE A 13 -16.36 -12.82 -2.56
C PHE A 13 -16.54 -12.97 -1.05
N CYS A 14 -17.77 -13.23 -0.60
CA CYS A 14 -18.04 -13.49 0.82
C CYS A 14 -17.24 -14.71 1.31
N CYS A 15 -17.26 -15.83 0.57
CA CYS A 15 -16.47 -17.02 0.93
C CYS A 15 -14.96 -16.75 1.00
N HIS A 16 -14.45 -15.86 0.16
CA HIS A 16 -13.03 -15.51 0.16
C HIS A 16 -12.64 -14.72 1.41
N PHE A 17 -13.41 -13.67 1.74
CA PHE A 17 -13.13 -12.86 2.92
C PHE A 17 -13.36 -13.61 4.22
N GLU A 18 -14.37 -14.49 4.30
CA GLU A 18 -14.57 -15.34 5.47
C GLU A 18 -13.31 -16.18 5.76
N ARG A 19 -12.72 -16.83 4.76
CA ARG A 19 -11.48 -17.61 4.95
C ARG A 19 -10.28 -16.77 5.38
N LEU A 20 -10.15 -15.56 4.84
CA LEU A 20 -9.09 -14.64 5.25
C LEU A 20 -9.27 -14.18 6.70
N LEU A 21 -10.51 -13.92 7.11
CA LEU A 21 -10.85 -13.57 8.48
C LEU A 21 -10.63 -14.76 9.42
N GLU A 22 -11.06 -15.97 9.06
CA GLU A 22 -10.80 -17.20 9.82
C GLU A 22 -9.31 -17.38 10.09
N PHE A 23 -8.47 -17.16 9.07
CA PHE A 23 -7.02 -17.24 9.19
C PHE A 23 -6.48 -16.20 10.19
N LEU A 24 -6.78 -14.91 9.99
CA LEU A 24 -6.24 -13.84 10.86
C LEU A 24 -6.79 -13.91 12.29
N VAL A 25 -8.04 -14.33 12.45
CA VAL A 25 -8.64 -14.57 13.77
C VAL A 25 -8.00 -15.78 14.45
N GLY A 26 -7.65 -16.82 13.70
CA GLY A 26 -6.88 -17.97 14.20
C GLY A 26 -5.52 -17.58 14.79
N GLU A 27 -4.90 -16.52 14.25
CA GLU A 27 -3.63 -15.94 14.77
C GLU A 27 -3.83 -14.96 15.95
N GLY A 28 -5.09 -14.77 16.40
CA GLY A 28 -5.44 -13.97 17.57
C GLY A 28 -5.76 -12.51 17.29
N MET A 29 -6.02 -12.13 16.03
CA MET A 29 -6.55 -10.81 15.70
C MET A 29 -8.09 -10.79 15.86
N ALA A 30 -8.67 -9.69 16.36
CA ALA A 30 -10.13 -9.56 16.34
C ALA A 30 -10.65 -9.37 14.89
N ALA A 31 -11.85 -9.90 14.61
CA ALA A 31 -12.41 -9.94 13.25
C ALA A 31 -12.57 -8.54 12.61
N ILE A 32 -12.94 -7.53 13.40
CA ILE A 32 -13.10 -6.15 12.91
C ILE A 32 -11.73 -5.56 12.50
N PRO A 33 -10.72 -5.52 13.39
CA PRO A 33 -9.33 -5.20 13.02
C PRO A 33 -8.78 -5.95 11.81
N ALA A 34 -9.09 -7.24 11.69
CA ALA A 34 -8.65 -8.07 10.56
C ALA A 34 -9.27 -7.59 9.24
N MET A 35 -10.58 -7.33 9.22
CA MET A 35 -11.25 -6.78 8.04
C MET A 35 -10.69 -5.41 7.64
N GLU A 36 -10.44 -4.55 8.63
CA GLU A 36 -9.84 -3.23 8.38
C GLU A 36 -8.44 -3.35 7.76
N LEU A 37 -7.60 -4.26 8.24
CA LEU A 37 -6.26 -4.50 7.70
C LEU A 37 -6.34 -4.97 6.25
N LEU A 38 -7.16 -5.99 5.96
CA LEU A 38 -7.34 -6.53 4.61
C LEU A 38 -7.78 -5.44 3.62
N MET A 39 -8.75 -4.61 4.01
CA MET A 39 -9.24 -3.51 3.17
C MET A 39 -8.20 -2.39 3.02
N THR A 40 -7.42 -2.11 4.07
CA THR A 40 -6.37 -1.08 4.05
C THR A 40 -5.22 -1.49 3.13
N VAL A 41 -4.73 -2.72 3.24
CA VAL A 41 -3.69 -3.25 2.34
C VAL A 41 -4.16 -3.20 0.89
N GLY A 42 -5.38 -3.66 0.59
CA GLY A 42 -5.91 -3.61 -0.77
C GLY A 42 -5.99 -2.18 -1.35
N ARG A 43 -6.45 -1.21 -0.55
CA ARG A 43 -6.51 0.19 -0.96
C ARG A 43 -5.12 0.81 -1.13
N TYR A 44 -4.20 0.50 -0.22
CA TYR A 44 -2.81 0.93 -0.29
C TYR A 44 -2.14 0.44 -1.58
N THR A 45 -2.21 -0.86 -1.86
CA THR A 45 -1.66 -1.46 -3.08
C THR A 45 -2.23 -0.82 -4.35
N VAL A 46 -3.55 -0.64 -4.43
CA VAL A 46 -4.18 0.01 -5.59
C VAL A 46 -3.71 1.46 -5.72
N GLY A 47 -3.60 2.21 -4.62
CA GLY A 47 -3.09 3.58 -4.60
C GLY A 47 -1.68 3.67 -5.18
N CYS A 48 -0.75 2.85 -4.66
CA CYS A 48 0.64 2.81 -5.14
C CYS A 48 0.73 2.51 -6.64
N VAL A 49 -0.04 1.52 -7.12
CA VAL A 49 -0.06 1.15 -8.54
C VAL A 49 -0.60 2.29 -9.42
N MET A 50 -1.63 3.01 -8.95
CA MET A 50 -2.18 4.15 -9.70
C MET A 50 -1.19 5.32 -9.76
N GLU A 51 -0.47 5.60 -8.68
CA GLU A 51 0.57 6.64 -8.66
C GLU A 51 1.73 6.28 -9.61
N GLU A 52 2.25 5.06 -9.50
CA GLU A 52 3.30 4.57 -10.39
C GLU A 52 2.90 4.67 -11.87
N GLN A 53 1.68 4.23 -12.22
CA GLN A 53 1.18 4.33 -13.58
C GLN A 53 1.00 5.77 -14.06
N ALA A 54 0.62 6.70 -13.18
CA ALA A 54 0.51 8.12 -13.52
C ALA A 54 1.88 8.75 -13.79
N GLU A 55 2.93 8.31 -13.09
CA GLU A 55 4.30 8.76 -13.31
C GLU A 55 4.85 8.29 -14.66
N TYR A 56 4.66 7.02 -15.04
CA TYR A 56 5.08 6.51 -16.36
C TYR A 56 4.45 7.27 -17.53
N LEU A 57 3.23 7.79 -17.37
CA LEU A 57 2.54 8.59 -18.39
C LEU A 57 3.09 10.02 -18.53
N SER A 58 3.90 10.50 -17.59
CA SER A 58 4.32 11.90 -17.51
C SER A 58 5.53 12.29 -18.39
N GLY A 59 6.11 11.34 -19.14
CA GLY A 59 7.20 11.58 -20.09
C GLY A 59 8.57 11.85 -19.44
N PRO A 60 9.68 11.76 -20.22
CA PRO A 60 11.04 11.98 -19.71
C PRO A 60 11.26 13.44 -19.26
N GLY A 61 11.98 13.64 -18.14
CA GLY A 61 12.49 14.95 -17.69
C GLY A 61 11.76 15.61 -16.50
N ARG A 62 10.59 15.12 -16.07
CA ARG A 62 9.87 15.72 -14.92
C ARG A 62 10.57 15.49 -13.57
N GLY A 63 11.26 14.37 -13.42
CA GLY A 63 12.06 14.08 -12.22
C GLY A 63 13.28 14.98 -12.07
N GLU A 64 13.96 15.29 -13.17
CA GLU A 64 15.21 16.06 -13.18
C GLU A 64 15.00 17.51 -12.73
N ALA A 65 13.89 18.14 -13.12
CA ALA A 65 13.56 19.50 -12.69
C ALA A 65 13.29 19.58 -11.17
N LEU A 66 12.64 18.56 -10.60
CA LEU A 66 12.44 18.45 -9.16
C LEU A 66 13.76 18.23 -8.43
N ASP A 67 14.64 17.37 -8.97
CA ASP A 67 15.95 17.11 -8.37
C ASP A 67 16.84 18.35 -8.33
N ALA A 68 16.84 19.12 -9.43
CA ALA A 68 17.58 20.37 -9.50
C ALA A 68 17.05 21.40 -8.49
N ALA A 69 15.72 21.51 -8.36
CA ALA A 69 15.11 22.40 -7.36
C ALA A 69 15.39 21.92 -5.92
N ALA A 70 15.39 20.62 -5.69
CA ALA A 70 15.63 20.04 -4.37
C ALA A 70 17.05 20.27 -3.84
N HIS A 71 18.02 20.57 -4.70
CA HIS A 71 19.41 20.86 -4.29
C HIS A 71 19.49 21.93 -3.18
N ASP A 72 18.64 22.95 -3.22
CA ASP A 72 18.61 24.04 -2.23
C ASP A 72 17.78 23.68 -0.98
N HIS A 73 17.22 22.47 -0.92
CA HIS A 73 16.38 21.95 0.15
C HIS A 73 16.99 20.67 0.74
N PRO A 74 17.92 20.76 1.71
CA PRO A 74 18.80 19.63 2.08
C PRO A 74 18.04 18.37 2.54
N LEU A 75 16.98 18.52 3.34
CA LEU A 75 16.16 17.38 3.79
C LEU A 75 15.40 16.72 2.62
N LEU A 76 14.91 17.53 1.68
CA LEU A 76 14.21 17.02 0.50
C LEU A 76 15.19 16.37 -0.47
N HIS A 77 16.38 16.95 -0.65
CA HIS A 77 17.45 16.37 -1.45
C HIS A 77 17.83 14.99 -0.93
N GLU A 78 18.10 14.85 0.37
CA GLU A 78 18.40 13.57 1.02
C GLU A 78 17.28 12.54 0.79
N ALA A 79 16.03 12.94 1.03
CA ALA A 79 14.87 12.07 0.86
C ALA A 79 14.68 11.64 -0.61
N LEU A 80 14.86 12.54 -1.57
CA LEU A 80 14.74 12.24 -2.99
C LEU A 80 15.84 11.32 -3.49
N VAL A 81 17.09 11.50 -3.02
CA VAL A 81 18.19 10.58 -3.34
C VAL A 81 17.86 9.16 -2.86
N HIS A 82 17.35 9.02 -1.63
CA HIS A 82 16.91 7.73 -1.11
C HIS A 82 15.74 7.15 -1.91
N TYR A 83 14.69 7.96 -2.15
CA TYR A 83 13.51 7.59 -2.95
C TYR A 83 13.89 7.06 -4.33
N ARG A 84 14.80 7.76 -5.04
CA ARG A 84 15.23 7.36 -6.39
C ARG A 84 16.07 6.09 -6.41
N ALA A 85 16.86 5.84 -5.38
CA ALA A 85 17.66 4.62 -5.27
C ALA A 85 16.78 3.38 -5.08
N GLY A 86 15.66 3.51 -4.34
CA GLY A 86 14.73 2.41 -4.08
C GLY A 86 13.65 2.23 -5.14
N GLY A 87 13.19 3.31 -5.77
CA GLY A 87 12.08 3.29 -6.72
C GLY A 87 10.75 2.88 -6.07
N HIS A 88 9.70 2.76 -6.90
CA HIS A 88 8.34 2.50 -6.44
C HIS A 88 8.18 1.20 -5.64
N GLU A 89 8.88 0.13 -6.03
CA GLU A 89 8.81 -1.17 -5.36
C GLU A 89 9.31 -1.07 -3.91
N ALA A 90 10.46 -0.42 -3.67
CA ALA A 90 10.99 -0.27 -2.32
C ALA A 90 10.07 0.58 -1.41
N LEU A 91 9.41 1.60 -1.97
CA LEU A 91 8.44 2.42 -1.24
C LEU A 91 7.16 1.66 -0.92
N PHE A 92 6.68 0.87 -1.87
CA PHE A 92 5.55 -0.02 -1.67
C PHE A 92 5.82 -0.99 -0.50
N GLU A 93 6.97 -1.68 -0.52
CA GLU A 93 7.37 -2.60 0.54
C GLU A 93 7.56 -1.88 1.88
N SER A 94 8.17 -0.69 1.88
CA SER A 94 8.33 0.11 3.09
C SER A 94 6.98 0.48 3.71
N GLY A 95 6.00 0.94 2.92
CA GLY A 95 4.69 1.31 3.45
C GLY A 95 3.86 0.10 3.86
N LEU A 96 3.93 -1.02 3.13
CA LEU A 96 3.31 -2.27 3.53
C LEU A 96 3.87 -2.77 4.87
N GLY A 97 5.18 -2.69 5.06
CA GLY A 97 5.84 -3.00 6.33
C GLY A 97 5.32 -2.15 7.49
N LEU A 98 5.12 -0.84 7.28
CA LEU A 98 4.52 0.05 8.28
C LEU A 98 3.07 -0.34 8.64
N LEU A 99 2.26 -0.72 7.65
CA LEU A 99 0.88 -1.16 7.89
C LEU A 99 0.84 -2.46 8.70
N ILE A 100 1.71 -3.43 8.39
CA ILE A 100 1.80 -4.70 9.11
C ILE A 100 2.29 -4.45 10.54
N ALA A 101 3.36 -3.69 10.73
CA ALA A 101 3.88 -3.36 12.06
C ALA A 101 2.83 -2.65 12.93
N GLY A 102 2.04 -1.73 12.35
CA GLY A 102 0.92 -1.10 13.05
C GLY A 102 -0.17 -2.09 13.47
N ALA A 103 -0.47 -3.08 12.62
CA ALA A 103 -1.42 -4.13 12.95
C ALA A 103 -0.92 -5.05 14.07
N GLU A 104 0.36 -5.42 14.07
CA GLU A 104 0.99 -6.21 15.13
C GLU A 104 0.92 -5.50 16.48
N VAL A 105 1.25 -4.20 16.52
CA VAL A 105 1.14 -3.39 17.74
C VAL A 105 -0.30 -3.37 18.27
N ARG A 106 -1.29 -3.22 17.38
CA ARG A 106 -2.71 -3.26 17.76
C ARG A 106 -3.12 -4.61 18.33
N MET A 107 -2.68 -5.73 17.74
CA MET A 107 -2.96 -7.07 18.26
C MET A 107 -2.44 -7.29 19.68
N VAL A 108 -1.28 -6.71 20.00
CA VAL A 108 -0.72 -6.80 21.36
C VAL A 108 -1.51 -5.94 22.35
N ALA A 109 -1.97 -4.75 21.93
CA ALA A 109 -2.72 -3.83 22.78
C ALA A 109 -4.15 -4.30 23.11
N GLU A 110 -4.73 -5.18 22.29
CA GLU A 110 -6.09 -5.71 22.43
C GLU A 110 -6.15 -7.06 23.19
N ARG A 111 -5.00 -7.59 23.62
CA ARG A 111 -4.91 -8.79 24.50
C ARG A 111 -5.03 -8.43 25.98
#